data_AF-A0A3G8YN93-F1
#
_entry.id   AF-A0A3G8YN93-F1
#
_cell.length_a   1.000
_cell.length_b   1.000
_cell.length_c   1.000
_cell.angle_alpha   90.00
_cell.angle_beta   90.00
_cell.angle_gamma   90.00
#
_symmetry.space_group_name_H-M   'P 1'
#
loop_
_entity.id
_entity.type
_entity.pdbx_description
1 polymer ?
#
loop_
_entity_poly.entity_id
_entity_poly.type
_entity_poly.pdbx_seq_one_letter_code
_entity_poly.pdbx_strand_id
1 'polypeptide(L)'
;MKLLLLTLALASLGVGFAYNQKAPVLPDPKLSPGDVLTSDTAIICVSGYTKTVRNVPQSLKEQVYKEYGITSRESGEYEIDHIVSLELGGSNSVRNLFPESFKTMPLNAHVKDSLENKLHDLACSGKITMQEAQTAIASNWTAAYVKYVGPLPGGAQVIGSTALTVKVPVLPTPSPVPMQNTAQGSGSAADSALPNADGSCPNTSPIKVSKAGIYHLPTGDGNYQRTKAKSCFASAAAAQTAGYRGIK
;
A
#
# COMPACT_ATOMS: atom_id res chain seq x y z
N MET A 1 -58.48 3.15 33.93
CA MET A 1 -57.73 4.32 33.42
C MET A 1 -56.42 3.82 32.82
N LYS A 2 -56.22 4.03 31.52
CA LYS A 2 -55.10 3.50 30.72
C LYS A 2 -53.82 4.29 31.00
N LEU A 3 -52.75 3.55 31.29
CA LEU A 3 -51.40 4.00 31.58
C LEU A 3 -50.75 4.53 30.29
N LEU A 4 -50.38 5.81 30.23
CA LEU A 4 -49.55 6.37 29.16
C LEU A 4 -48.08 6.35 29.59
N LEU A 5 -47.30 5.45 29.01
CA LEU A 5 -45.84 5.46 29.05
C LEU A 5 -45.34 6.41 27.95
N LEU A 6 -44.73 7.53 28.35
CA LEU A 6 -44.04 8.45 27.45
C LEU A 6 -42.64 7.88 27.16
N THR A 7 -42.41 7.35 25.96
CA THR A 7 -41.08 6.95 25.51
C THR A 7 -40.34 8.18 24.96
N LEU A 8 -39.31 8.62 25.67
CA LEU A 8 -38.38 9.66 25.21
C LEU A 8 -37.42 9.03 24.20
N ALA A 9 -37.60 9.33 22.91
CA ALA A 9 -36.67 8.91 21.86
C ALA A 9 -35.41 9.79 21.92
N LEU A 10 -34.27 9.21 22.32
CA LEU A 10 -32.96 9.84 22.13
C LEU A 10 -32.63 9.86 20.64
N ALA A 11 -32.74 11.03 20.00
CA ALA A 11 -32.19 11.27 18.68
C ALA A 11 -30.65 11.34 18.82
N SER A 12 -29.97 10.24 18.50
CA SER A 12 -28.52 10.24 18.33
C SER A 12 -28.18 11.12 17.12
N LEU A 13 -27.60 12.30 17.36
CA LEU A 13 -26.88 13.04 16.33
C LEU A 13 -25.67 12.22 15.91
N GLY A 14 -25.85 11.34 14.94
CA GLY A 14 -24.74 10.74 14.22
C GLY A 14 -23.99 11.88 13.53
N VAL A 15 -22.77 12.16 13.98
CA VAL A 15 -21.81 12.97 13.22
C VAL A 15 -21.54 12.19 11.93
N GLY A 16 -22.31 12.49 10.89
CA GLY A 16 -22.10 11.93 9.57
C GLY A 16 -20.79 12.50 9.03
N PHE A 17 -19.72 11.72 9.09
CA PHE A 17 -18.61 11.93 8.17
C PHE A 17 -19.21 11.78 6.77
N ALA A 18 -19.30 12.89 6.04
CA ALA A 18 -19.65 12.89 4.63
C ALA A 18 -18.51 12.19 3.88
N TYR A 19 -18.52 10.86 3.88
CA TYR A 19 -17.69 10.07 3.00
C TYR A 19 -18.07 10.44 1.58
N ASN A 20 -17.12 10.99 0.83
CA ASN A 20 -17.33 11.26 -0.58
C ASN A 20 -17.42 9.92 -1.32
N GLN A 21 -18.64 9.42 -1.48
CA GLN A 21 -18.96 8.17 -2.17
C GLN A 21 -18.65 8.22 -3.69
N LYS A 22 -18.01 9.29 -4.19
CA LYS A 22 -17.64 9.46 -5.62
C LYS A 22 -16.15 9.26 -5.93
N ALA A 23 -15.26 9.21 -4.93
CA ALA A 23 -13.84 9.01 -5.21
C ALA A 23 -13.61 7.59 -5.78
N PRO A 24 -13.07 7.44 -7.00
CA PRO A 24 -12.74 6.12 -7.52
C PRO A 24 -11.62 5.50 -6.66
N VAL A 25 -11.85 4.32 -6.10
CA VAL A 25 -10.78 3.57 -5.43
C VAL A 25 -9.86 2.91 -6.46
N LEU A 26 -10.45 2.38 -7.54
CA LEU A 26 -9.71 1.80 -8.66
C LEU A 26 -9.76 2.74 -9.86
N PRO A 27 -8.69 2.80 -10.68
CA PRO A 27 -8.76 3.48 -11.96
C PRO A 27 -9.80 2.83 -12.89
N ASP A 28 -10.43 3.62 -13.76
CA ASP A 28 -11.29 3.07 -14.81
C ASP A 28 -10.40 2.58 -15.96
N PRO A 29 -10.35 1.27 -16.26
CA PRO A 29 -9.46 0.73 -17.29
C PRO A 29 -9.79 1.21 -18.71
N LYS A 30 -10.97 1.79 -18.95
CA LYS A 30 -11.33 2.41 -20.24
C LYS A 30 -10.72 3.79 -20.41
N LEU A 31 -10.60 4.54 -19.32
CA LEU A 31 -9.99 5.88 -19.32
C LEU A 31 -8.47 5.78 -19.17
N SER A 32 -8.05 4.97 -18.20
CA SER A 32 -6.67 4.87 -17.77
C SER A 32 -6.26 3.39 -17.60
N PRO A 33 -5.88 2.70 -18.69
CA PRO A 33 -5.45 1.31 -18.64
C PRO A 33 -4.06 1.05 -18.01
N GLY A 34 -3.28 2.10 -17.73
CA GLY A 34 -1.94 1.98 -17.13
C GLY A 34 -0.79 1.97 -18.14
N ASP A 35 -0.76 2.95 -19.05
CA ASP A 35 0.31 3.07 -20.07
C ASP A 35 1.71 3.19 -19.43
N VAL A 36 2.67 2.40 -19.93
CA VAL A 36 4.09 2.42 -19.51
C VAL A 36 4.96 3.24 -20.47
N LEU A 37 5.99 3.90 -19.95
CA LEU A 37 7.02 4.59 -20.75
C LEU A 37 8.15 3.62 -21.13
N THR A 38 8.58 2.77 -20.20
CA THR A 38 9.60 1.76 -20.42
C THR A 38 9.44 0.63 -19.40
N SER A 39 10.01 -0.54 -19.69
CA SER A 39 10.15 -1.65 -18.73
C SER A 39 11.63 -2.03 -18.53
N ASP A 40 12.55 -1.21 -19.02
CA ASP A 40 13.99 -1.45 -18.91
C ASP A 40 14.48 -1.13 -17.49
N THR A 41 14.84 -2.18 -16.74
CA THR A 41 15.35 -2.06 -15.38
C THR A 41 16.68 -1.31 -15.30
N ALA A 42 17.50 -1.32 -16.36
CA ALA A 42 18.74 -0.55 -16.42
C ALA A 42 18.50 0.96 -16.46
N ILE A 43 17.29 1.39 -16.83
CA ILE A 43 16.86 2.79 -16.79
C ILE A 43 16.10 3.08 -15.49
N ILE A 44 15.12 2.24 -15.16
CA ILE A 44 14.17 2.49 -14.06
C ILE A 44 14.84 2.41 -12.69
N CYS A 45 15.74 1.43 -12.50
CA CYS A 45 16.35 1.14 -11.21
C CYS A 45 17.60 1.99 -10.92
N VAL A 46 17.73 3.13 -11.61
CA VAL A 46 18.81 4.10 -11.41
C VAL A 46 18.32 5.24 -10.53
N SER A 47 19.12 5.59 -9.52
CA SER A 47 18.80 6.67 -8.60
C SER A 47 18.51 7.98 -9.35
N GLY A 48 17.33 8.55 -9.10
CA GLY A 48 16.91 9.82 -9.69
C GLY A 48 16.14 9.73 -11.01
N TYR A 49 15.92 8.54 -11.57
CA TYR A 49 15.14 8.34 -12.80
C TYR A 49 13.80 9.10 -12.79
N THR A 50 12.99 8.94 -11.75
CA THR A 50 11.67 9.59 -11.69
C THR A 50 11.74 11.11 -11.78
N LYS A 51 12.82 11.74 -11.31
CA LYS A 51 13.02 13.20 -11.42
C LYS A 51 13.12 13.66 -12.87
N THR A 52 13.60 12.81 -13.78
CA THR A 52 13.76 13.16 -15.19
C THR A 52 12.46 13.03 -15.98
N VAL A 53 11.46 12.31 -15.46
CA VAL A 53 10.22 11.99 -16.17
C VAL A 53 8.95 12.47 -15.46
N ARG A 54 9.00 13.12 -14.30
CA ARG A 54 7.80 13.47 -13.48
C ARG A 54 6.91 14.64 -13.94
N ASN A 55 7.06 15.14 -15.15
CA ASN A 55 6.32 16.34 -15.58
C ASN A 55 4.90 16.01 -16.05
N VAL A 56 3.89 16.33 -15.24
CA VAL A 56 2.46 16.28 -15.58
C VAL A 56 1.88 17.70 -15.54
N PRO A 57 1.64 18.35 -16.70
CA PRO A 57 1.11 19.71 -16.76
C PRO A 57 -0.25 19.86 -16.09
N GLN A 58 -0.53 21.03 -15.53
CA GLN A 58 -1.81 21.32 -14.87
C GLN A 58 -3.03 21.11 -15.80
N SER A 59 -2.90 21.46 -17.08
CA SER A 59 -3.94 21.21 -18.09
C SER A 59 -4.27 19.74 -18.26
N LEU A 60 -3.26 18.85 -18.18
CA LEU A 60 -3.46 17.41 -18.24
C LEU A 60 -4.14 16.89 -16.97
N LYS A 61 -3.77 17.41 -15.79
CA LYS A 61 -4.45 17.08 -14.53
C LYS A 61 -5.94 17.45 -14.58
N GLU A 62 -6.26 18.63 -15.11
CA GLU A 62 -7.64 19.08 -15.30
C GLU A 62 -8.41 18.23 -16.29
N GLN A 63 -7.76 17.76 -17.37
CA GLN A 63 -8.34 16.80 -18.30
C GLN A 63 -8.71 15.49 -17.58
N VAL A 64 -7.82 14.92 -16.76
CA VAL A 64 -8.09 13.69 -16.01
C VAL A 64 -9.29 13.88 -15.08
N TYR A 65 -9.35 14.96 -14.30
CA TYR A 65 -10.53 15.24 -13.46
C TYR A 65 -11.82 15.30 -14.28
N LYS A 66 -11.80 15.93 -15.46
CA LYS A 66 -12.96 16.03 -16.34
C LYS A 66 -13.39 14.65 -16.88
N GLU A 67 -12.45 13.82 -17.32
CA GLU A 67 -12.72 12.48 -17.84
C GLU A 67 -13.32 11.56 -16.77
N TYR A 68 -12.88 11.70 -15.52
CA TYR A 68 -13.42 10.98 -14.36
C TYR A 68 -14.69 11.63 -13.77
N GLY A 69 -15.22 12.70 -14.37
CA GLY A 69 -16.46 13.34 -13.93
C GLY A 69 -16.34 14.12 -12.61
N ILE A 70 -15.12 14.48 -12.18
CA ILE A 70 -14.86 15.25 -10.96
C ILE A 70 -14.96 16.75 -11.27
N THR A 71 -16.15 17.30 -11.08
CA THR A 71 -16.47 18.72 -11.34
C THR A 71 -16.26 19.63 -10.14
N SER A 72 -16.11 19.08 -8.94
CA SER A 72 -15.82 19.80 -7.69
C SER A 72 -14.94 18.92 -6.80
N ARG A 73 -13.98 19.54 -6.11
CA ARG A 73 -13.06 18.89 -5.17
C ARG A 73 -12.50 19.90 -4.18
N GLU A 74 -12.22 19.46 -2.96
CA GLU A 74 -11.49 20.26 -2.00
C GLU A 74 -9.99 20.27 -2.30
N SER A 75 -9.29 21.29 -1.80
CA SER A 75 -7.83 21.31 -1.84
C SER A 75 -7.27 20.10 -1.07
N GLY A 76 -6.36 19.36 -1.69
CA GLY A 76 -5.75 18.16 -1.09
C GLY A 76 -6.68 16.94 -1.02
N GLU A 77 -7.85 16.95 -1.67
CA GLU A 77 -8.74 15.78 -1.70
C GLU A 77 -8.19 14.66 -2.59
N TYR A 78 -7.65 15.05 -3.76
CA TYR A 78 -7.08 14.15 -4.73
C TYR A 78 -5.70 14.62 -5.16
N GLU A 79 -4.87 13.67 -5.57
CA GLU A 79 -3.81 13.90 -6.54
C GLU A 79 -4.16 13.27 -7.89
N ILE A 80 -3.63 13.84 -8.96
CA ILE A 80 -3.60 13.14 -10.24
C ILE A 80 -2.30 12.37 -10.26
N ASP A 81 -2.43 11.07 -10.09
CA ASP A 81 -1.30 10.18 -9.90
C ASP A 81 -1.27 9.06 -10.94
N HIS A 82 -0.11 8.43 -11.04
CA HIS A 82 0.17 7.37 -11.98
C HIS A 82 -0.41 6.03 -11.49
N ILE A 83 -1.08 5.29 -12.37
CA ILE A 83 -1.55 3.94 -12.06
C ILE A 83 -0.37 2.99 -11.97
N VAL A 84 0.45 2.96 -13.01
CA VAL A 84 1.79 2.41 -12.96
C VAL A 84 2.71 3.55 -12.56
N SER A 85 3.24 3.50 -11.34
CA SER A 85 4.18 4.49 -10.81
C SER A 85 5.34 4.77 -11.78
N LEU A 86 5.90 5.98 -11.74
CA LEU A 86 7.15 6.29 -12.45
C LEU A 86 8.30 5.41 -11.96
N GLU A 87 8.28 4.97 -10.70
CA GLU A 87 9.26 4.01 -10.15
C GLU A 87 9.14 2.60 -10.77
N LEU A 88 8.03 2.34 -11.47
CA LEU A 88 7.81 1.13 -12.26
C LEU A 88 7.87 1.41 -13.77
N GLY A 89 8.41 2.56 -14.18
CA GLY A 89 8.51 2.94 -15.60
C GLY A 89 7.20 3.40 -16.23
N GLY A 90 6.23 3.85 -15.43
CA GLY A 90 4.98 4.42 -15.89
C GLY A 90 5.14 5.63 -16.82
N SER A 91 4.12 5.91 -17.63
CA SER A 91 4.10 7.08 -18.52
C SER A 91 3.32 8.26 -17.94
N ASN A 92 3.60 9.49 -18.38
CA ASN A 92 2.74 10.65 -18.10
C ASN A 92 1.50 10.73 -19.01
N SER A 93 1.18 9.68 -19.77
CA SER A 93 -0.01 9.63 -20.63
C SER A 93 -1.26 9.81 -19.78
N VAL A 94 -2.29 10.49 -20.30
CA VAL A 94 -3.62 10.55 -19.66
C VAL A 94 -4.13 9.14 -19.32
N ARG A 95 -3.77 8.15 -20.14
CA ARG A 95 -4.11 6.73 -20.00
C ARG A 95 -3.37 6.01 -18.85
N ASN A 96 -2.44 6.66 -18.17
CA ASN A 96 -1.79 6.15 -16.96
C ASN A 96 -2.08 7.05 -15.75
N LEU A 97 -2.92 8.07 -15.88
CA LEU A 97 -3.23 9.00 -14.81
C LEU A 97 -4.66 8.80 -14.31
N PHE A 98 -4.87 8.86 -13.01
CA PHE A 98 -6.20 8.81 -12.41
C PHE A 98 -6.28 9.72 -11.18
N PRO A 99 -7.49 10.15 -10.78
CA PRO A 99 -7.70 10.90 -9.54
C PRO A 99 -7.60 9.95 -8.35
N GLU A 100 -6.47 9.99 -7.66
CA GLU A 100 -6.24 9.21 -6.46
C GLU A 100 -6.58 10.03 -5.22
N SER A 101 -7.45 9.48 -4.37
CA SER A 101 -7.98 10.16 -3.19
C SER A 101 -7.07 10.01 -1.98
N PHE A 102 -6.81 11.11 -1.28
CA PHE A 102 -6.19 11.08 0.06
C PHE A 102 -7.20 10.79 1.16
N LYS A 103 -8.50 11.00 0.91
CA LYS A 103 -9.55 10.95 1.93
C LYS A 103 -10.28 9.61 2.00
N THR A 104 -10.20 8.79 0.97
CA THR A 104 -10.89 7.50 0.95
C THR A 104 -10.26 6.56 1.97
N MET A 105 -11.03 6.10 2.94
CA MET A 105 -10.52 5.22 3.99
C MET A 105 -11.16 3.83 3.87
N PRO A 106 -10.40 2.75 4.12
CA PRO A 106 -8.98 2.75 4.47
C PRO A 106 -8.05 2.79 3.25
N LEU A 107 -8.59 2.80 2.03
CA LEU A 107 -7.85 2.71 0.76
C LEU A 107 -7.66 4.10 0.14
N ASN A 108 -6.49 4.71 0.36
CA ASN A 108 -6.08 6.03 -0.17
C ASN A 108 -4.71 5.97 -0.86
N ALA A 109 -4.29 7.12 -1.39
CA ALA A 109 -2.96 7.37 -1.95
C ALA A 109 -1.81 6.72 -1.16
N HIS A 110 -1.73 6.95 0.14
CA HIS A 110 -0.64 6.42 0.97
C HIS A 110 -0.58 4.88 1.03
N VAL A 111 -1.74 4.22 0.89
CA VAL A 111 -1.80 2.76 0.82
C VAL A 111 -1.29 2.28 -0.55
N LYS A 112 -1.64 2.95 -1.64
CA LYS A 112 -1.09 2.64 -2.96
C LYS A 112 0.41 2.93 -3.02
N ASP A 113 0.89 4.05 -2.48
CA ASP A 113 2.32 4.38 -2.35
C ASP A 113 3.12 3.22 -1.72
N SER A 114 2.56 2.60 -0.68
CA SER A 114 3.19 1.47 0.00
C SER A 114 3.35 0.25 -0.91
N LEU A 115 2.37 0.00 -1.79
CA LEU A 115 2.45 -1.04 -2.82
C LEU A 115 3.47 -0.66 -3.90
N GLU A 116 3.48 0.58 -4.37
CA GLU A 116 4.40 1.04 -5.41
C GLU A 116 5.85 0.86 -5.01
N ASN A 117 6.21 1.32 -3.81
CA ASN A 117 7.53 1.12 -3.21
C ASN A 117 7.87 -0.37 -3.13
N LYS A 118 6.91 -1.21 -2.70
CA LYS A 118 7.12 -2.65 -2.59
C LYS A 118 7.38 -3.30 -3.95
N LEU A 119 6.62 -2.92 -4.97
CA LEU A 119 6.79 -3.43 -6.32
C LEU A 119 8.11 -2.97 -6.94
N HIS A 120 8.52 -1.72 -6.71
CA HIS A 120 9.81 -1.20 -7.17
C HIS A 120 10.95 -2.01 -6.56
N ASP A 121 10.96 -2.21 -5.24
CA ASP A 121 11.97 -3.01 -4.55
C ASP A 121 12.06 -4.44 -5.11
N LEU A 122 10.91 -5.09 -5.33
CA LEU A 122 10.86 -6.46 -5.86
C LEU A 122 11.37 -6.53 -7.31
N ALA A 123 10.95 -5.58 -8.16
CA ALA A 123 11.35 -5.56 -9.57
C ALA A 123 12.83 -5.21 -9.73
N CYS A 124 13.32 -4.19 -9.02
CA CYS A 124 14.71 -3.75 -9.10
C CYS A 124 15.71 -4.69 -8.42
N SER A 125 15.25 -5.55 -7.50
CA SER A 125 16.05 -6.67 -6.97
C SER A 125 15.94 -7.96 -7.79
N GLY A 126 15.15 -7.96 -8.87
CA GLY A 126 14.97 -9.11 -9.76
C GLY A 126 14.11 -10.25 -9.18
N LYS A 127 13.38 -10.00 -8.08
CA LYS A 127 12.49 -11.00 -7.46
C LYS A 127 11.20 -11.21 -8.25
N ILE A 128 10.78 -10.19 -9.00
CA ILE A 128 9.73 -10.26 -10.02
C ILE A 128 10.22 -9.51 -11.27
N THR A 129 9.58 -9.73 -12.41
CA THR A 129 9.88 -8.93 -13.60
C THR A 129 9.24 -7.54 -13.50
N MET A 130 9.82 -6.54 -14.17
CA MET A 130 9.22 -5.21 -14.24
C MET A 130 7.81 -5.26 -14.85
N GLN A 131 7.62 -6.10 -15.88
CA GLN A 131 6.33 -6.30 -16.52
C GLN A 131 5.30 -6.94 -15.58
N GLU A 132 5.70 -7.86 -14.70
CA GLU A 132 4.81 -8.41 -13.68
C GLU A 132 4.34 -7.32 -12.72
N ALA A 133 5.24 -6.47 -12.23
CA ALA A 133 4.91 -5.35 -11.36
C ALA A 133 3.94 -4.37 -12.03
N GLN A 134 4.25 -3.96 -13.26
CA GLN A 134 3.42 -3.07 -14.08
C GLN A 134 2.01 -3.64 -14.30
N THR A 135 1.92 -4.92 -14.68
CA THR A 135 0.64 -5.60 -14.93
C THR A 135 -0.19 -5.71 -13.65
N ALA A 136 0.45 -6.08 -12.53
CA ALA A 136 -0.25 -6.27 -11.27
C ALA A 136 -0.92 -4.99 -10.76
N ILE A 137 -0.17 -3.87 -10.73
CA ILE A 137 -0.70 -2.61 -10.23
C ILE A 137 -1.76 -2.01 -11.17
N ALA A 138 -1.54 -2.08 -12.48
CA ALA A 138 -2.49 -1.58 -13.47
C ALA A 138 -3.82 -2.34 -13.50
N SER A 139 -3.78 -3.66 -13.30
CA SER A 139 -4.99 -4.49 -13.35
C SER A 139 -5.87 -4.28 -12.13
N ASN A 140 -5.29 -4.34 -10.92
CA ASN A 140 -6.00 -4.12 -9.67
C ASN A 140 -4.99 -3.93 -8.52
N TRP A 141 -4.73 -2.67 -8.17
CA TRP A 141 -3.76 -2.35 -7.13
C TRP A 141 -4.18 -2.92 -5.75
N THR A 142 -5.47 -3.05 -5.43
CA THR A 142 -5.90 -3.62 -4.15
C THR A 142 -5.60 -5.13 -4.05
N ALA A 143 -5.74 -5.86 -5.16
CA ALA A 143 -5.35 -7.27 -5.25
C ALA A 143 -3.82 -7.42 -5.23
N ALA A 144 -3.10 -6.54 -5.93
CA ALA A 144 -1.64 -6.51 -5.91
C ALA A 144 -1.10 -6.21 -4.50
N TYR A 145 -1.74 -5.30 -3.75
CA TYR A 145 -1.42 -5.06 -2.34
C TYR A 145 -1.51 -6.33 -1.52
N VAL A 146 -2.63 -7.07 -1.63
CA VAL A 146 -2.79 -8.37 -0.95
C VAL A 146 -1.70 -9.36 -1.33
N LYS A 147 -1.33 -9.43 -2.62
CA LYS A 147 -0.31 -10.36 -3.13
C LYS A 147 1.11 -10.03 -2.64
N TYR A 148 1.52 -8.77 -2.67
CA TYR A 148 2.93 -8.38 -2.49
C TYR A 148 3.24 -7.71 -1.15
N VAL A 149 2.23 -7.09 -0.51
CA VAL A 149 2.38 -6.39 0.77
C VAL A 149 1.78 -7.23 1.91
N GLY A 150 0.53 -7.68 1.75
CA GLY A 150 -0.22 -8.42 2.77
C GLY A 150 -1.67 -7.92 2.92
N PRO A 151 -2.38 -8.27 4.00
CA PRO A 151 -3.78 -7.87 4.19
C PRO A 151 -3.97 -6.34 4.08
N LEU A 152 -5.06 -5.92 3.43
CA LEU A 152 -5.40 -4.51 3.30
C LEU A 152 -5.66 -3.87 4.68
N PRO A 153 -5.34 -2.58 4.85
CA PRO A 153 -5.54 -1.89 6.11
C PRO A 153 -7.02 -1.79 6.49
N GLY A 154 -7.28 -1.71 7.80
CA GLY A 154 -8.64 -1.53 8.33
C GLY A 154 -9.61 -2.68 8.02
N GLY A 155 -9.12 -3.85 7.61
CA GLY A 155 -9.96 -4.99 7.23
C GLY A 155 -10.64 -4.82 5.87
N ALA A 156 -10.18 -3.88 5.04
CA ALA A 156 -10.69 -3.73 3.68
C ALA A 156 -10.54 -5.03 2.87
N GLN A 157 -11.45 -5.19 1.92
CA GLN A 157 -11.46 -6.31 0.99
C GLN A 157 -10.99 -5.84 -0.39
N VAL A 158 -10.51 -6.77 -1.21
CA VAL A 158 -10.16 -6.49 -2.61
C VAL A 158 -11.39 -5.96 -3.34
N ILE A 159 -11.26 -4.80 -3.97
CA ILE A 159 -12.35 -4.16 -4.72
C ILE A 159 -12.32 -4.68 -6.15
N GLY A 160 -13.49 -4.85 -6.77
CA GLY A 160 -13.62 -5.33 -8.15
C GLY A 160 -13.51 -6.86 -8.30
N SER A 161 -13.23 -7.59 -7.22
CA SER A 161 -13.52 -9.02 -7.17
C SER A 161 -15.03 -9.20 -6.98
N THR A 162 -15.77 -9.34 -8.08
CA THR A 162 -17.04 -10.08 -8.05
C THR A 162 -16.74 -11.56 -7.79
N ALA A 163 -16.15 -11.86 -6.65
CA ALA A 163 -16.25 -13.19 -6.09
C ALA A 163 -17.71 -13.32 -5.64
N LEU A 164 -18.59 -13.69 -6.58
CA LEU A 164 -19.66 -14.60 -6.23
C LEU A 164 -19.00 -15.70 -5.41
N THR A 165 -19.60 -16.03 -4.28
CA THR A 165 -19.23 -17.16 -3.44
C THR A 165 -19.27 -18.45 -4.24
N VAL A 166 -18.25 -18.68 -5.07
CA VAL A 166 -18.00 -19.98 -5.68
C VAL A 166 -17.38 -20.78 -4.55
N LYS A 167 -18.19 -21.68 -3.97
CA LYS A 167 -17.65 -22.86 -3.30
C LYS A 167 -16.74 -23.55 -4.33
N VAL A 168 -15.44 -23.24 -4.27
CA VAL A 168 -14.43 -23.96 -5.03
C VAL A 168 -14.53 -25.43 -4.58
N PRO A 169 -14.76 -26.40 -5.48
CA PRO A 169 -14.59 -27.80 -5.14
C PRO A 169 -13.15 -27.98 -4.69
N VAL A 170 -12.97 -28.44 -3.46
CA VAL A 170 -11.68 -28.86 -2.93
C VAL A 170 -11.11 -29.90 -3.90
N LEU A 171 -10.06 -29.51 -4.64
CA LEU A 171 -9.27 -30.46 -5.41
C LEU A 171 -8.64 -31.44 -4.41
N PRO A 172 -8.66 -32.77 -4.66
CA PRO A 172 -8.03 -33.72 -3.78
C PRO A 172 -6.54 -33.42 -3.62
N THR A 173 -6.14 -33.27 -2.37
CA THR A 173 -4.75 -33.17 -1.90
C THR A 173 -3.87 -34.24 -2.55
N PRO A 174 -2.74 -33.89 -3.19
CA PRO A 174 -1.70 -34.87 -3.46
C PRO A 174 -1.10 -35.36 -2.14
N SER A 175 -0.90 -36.68 -2.05
CA SER A 175 -0.26 -37.37 -0.93
C SER A 175 1.09 -36.77 -0.55
N PRO A 176 1.46 -36.78 0.74
CA PRO A 176 2.67 -36.12 1.21
C PRO A 176 3.92 -36.85 0.72
N VAL A 177 4.82 -36.10 0.08
CA VAL A 177 6.23 -36.49 -0.08
C VAL A 177 6.90 -36.33 1.30
N PRO A 178 7.70 -37.31 1.78
CA PRO A 178 8.40 -37.15 3.05
C PRO A 178 9.57 -36.18 2.88
N MET A 179 9.40 -34.93 3.32
CA MET A 179 10.54 -34.05 3.59
C MET A 179 10.98 -34.23 5.04
N GLN A 180 12.27 -34.48 5.16
CA GLN A 180 12.97 -34.75 6.39
C GLN A 180 12.97 -33.53 7.32
N ASN A 181 12.82 -33.82 8.61
CA ASN A 181 12.93 -32.90 9.72
C ASN A 181 14.20 -32.06 9.66
N THR A 182 14.04 -30.74 9.77
CA THR A 182 14.92 -29.92 10.63
C THR A 182 14.07 -28.89 11.39
N ALA A 183 13.92 -29.17 12.68
CA ALA A 183 13.60 -28.32 13.83
C ALA A 183 12.94 -26.93 13.64
N GLN A 184 11.65 -26.91 13.96
CA GLN A 184 10.99 -26.09 14.99
C GLN A 184 11.86 -25.10 15.79
N GLY A 185 11.46 -23.83 15.78
CA GLY A 185 11.82 -22.81 16.76
C GLY A 185 10.58 -22.00 17.16
N SER A 186 10.07 -22.25 18.35
CA SER A 186 8.98 -21.51 19.01
C SER A 186 9.48 -20.19 19.62
N GLY A 187 8.71 -19.11 19.56
CA GLY A 187 9.10 -17.83 20.17
C GLY A 187 7.93 -16.87 20.45
N SER A 188 7.59 -16.76 21.74
CA SER A 188 6.78 -15.70 22.35
C SER A 188 7.52 -14.34 22.27
N ALA A 189 6.80 -13.21 22.40
CA ALA A 189 7.16 -11.79 22.67
C ALA A 189 8.63 -11.29 22.80
N ALA A 190 9.63 -11.92 22.17
CA ALA A 190 11.06 -11.72 22.45
C ALA A 190 11.91 -11.64 21.18
N ASP A 191 11.32 -11.38 20.01
CA ASP A 191 12.05 -11.42 18.73
C ASP A 191 12.63 -10.06 18.32
N SER A 192 13.08 -9.27 19.31
CA SER A 192 13.81 -8.03 19.08
C SER A 192 15.30 -8.26 19.26
N ALA A 193 16.10 -8.02 18.22
CA ALA A 193 17.55 -8.02 18.29
C ALA A 193 18.07 -6.79 19.05
N LEU A 194 19.22 -6.95 19.72
CA LEU A 194 19.93 -5.83 20.35
C LEU A 194 20.62 -4.96 19.28
N PRO A 195 20.58 -3.63 19.42
CA PRO A 195 21.37 -2.72 18.58
C PRO A 195 22.87 -2.93 18.73
N ASN A 196 23.61 -2.59 17.67
CA ASN A 196 25.07 -2.49 17.71
C ASN A 196 25.52 -1.32 18.61
N ALA A 197 26.80 -1.30 19.01
CA ALA A 197 27.35 -0.27 19.91
C ALA A 197 27.23 1.16 19.35
N ASP A 198 27.20 1.32 18.02
CA ASP A 198 27.01 2.59 17.33
C ASP A 198 25.53 3.02 17.21
N GLY A 199 24.60 2.20 17.73
CA GLY A 199 23.15 2.39 17.65
C GLY A 199 22.54 2.05 16.29
N SER A 200 23.27 1.36 15.41
CA SER A 200 22.70 0.70 14.23
C SER A 200 22.06 -0.64 14.61
N CYS A 201 21.33 -1.24 13.66
CA CYS A 201 20.81 -2.59 13.82
C CYS A 201 21.64 -3.60 13.02
N PRO A 202 21.76 -4.86 13.48
CA PRO A 202 22.39 -5.91 12.69
C PRO A 202 21.63 -6.15 11.38
N ASN A 203 22.34 -6.61 10.34
CA ASN A 203 21.76 -6.82 9.01
C ASN A 203 20.60 -7.82 8.99
N THR A 204 20.54 -8.73 9.97
CA THR A 204 19.44 -9.69 10.15
C THR A 204 18.20 -9.08 10.78
N SER A 205 18.28 -7.86 11.33
CA SER A 205 17.16 -7.17 11.97
C SER A 205 17.18 -5.66 11.68
N PRO A 206 17.04 -5.24 10.42
CA PRO A 206 17.35 -3.88 10.01
C PRO A 206 16.30 -2.85 10.44
N ILE A 207 15.18 -3.22 11.06
CA ILE A 207 14.16 -2.23 11.44
C ILE A 207 14.54 -1.59 12.77
N LYS A 208 14.82 -0.28 12.76
CA LYS A 208 15.25 0.47 13.95
C LYS A 208 14.04 1.00 14.72
N VAL A 209 13.86 0.58 15.98
CA VAL A 209 12.89 1.21 16.87
C VAL A 209 13.56 2.28 17.71
N SER A 210 13.06 3.52 17.62
CA SER A 210 13.54 4.64 18.43
C SER A 210 13.04 4.54 19.88
N LYS A 211 13.64 5.31 20.79
CA LYS A 211 13.16 5.44 22.17
C LYS A 211 11.70 5.93 22.27
N ALA A 212 11.21 6.63 21.25
CA ALA A 212 9.84 7.14 21.16
C ALA A 212 8.81 6.09 20.70
N GLY A 213 9.22 4.84 20.50
CA GLY A 213 8.34 3.75 20.07
C GLY A 213 7.94 3.84 18.58
N ILE A 214 8.75 4.55 17.79
CA ILE A 214 8.57 4.66 16.34
C ILE A 214 9.59 3.77 15.65
N TYR A 215 9.15 2.87 14.77
CA TYR A 215 10.04 2.07 13.93
C TYR A 215 10.38 2.81 12.64
N HIS A 216 11.62 2.64 12.20
CA HIS A 216 12.20 3.27 11.02
C HIS A 216 12.71 2.21 10.05
N LEU A 217 12.47 2.42 8.76
CA LEU A 217 12.81 1.46 7.70
C LEU A 217 14.17 1.80 7.07
N PRO A 218 15.02 0.81 6.73
CA PRO A 218 16.33 1.05 6.13
C PRO A 218 16.27 1.80 4.79
N THR A 219 15.14 1.69 4.10
CA THR A 219 14.86 2.33 2.82
C THR A 219 13.60 3.19 2.96
N GLY A 220 13.56 4.35 2.30
CA GLY A 220 12.38 5.22 2.27
C GLY A 220 12.17 6.12 3.50
N ASP A 221 12.87 5.86 4.61
CA ASP A 221 12.80 6.70 5.81
C ASP A 221 14.02 7.61 5.94
N GLY A 222 13.84 8.92 5.70
CA GLY A 222 14.89 9.93 5.82
C GLY A 222 15.49 10.07 7.22
N ASN A 223 14.82 9.55 8.25
CA ASN A 223 15.29 9.54 9.62
C ASN A 223 16.06 8.26 9.97
N TYR A 224 16.03 7.21 9.14
CA TYR A 224 16.63 5.92 9.46
C TYR A 224 18.11 5.99 9.85
N GLN A 225 18.90 6.76 9.09
CA GLN A 225 20.34 6.90 9.36
C GLN A 225 20.62 7.70 10.64
N ARG A 226 19.71 8.59 11.03
CA ARG A 226 19.84 9.47 12.20
C ARG A 226 19.32 8.80 13.48
N THR A 227 18.37 7.87 13.35
CA THR A 227 17.80 7.15 14.48
C THR A 227 18.83 6.19 15.08
N LYS A 228 19.01 6.31 16.40
CA LYS A 228 19.70 5.32 17.24
C LYS A 228 18.69 4.30 17.76
N ALA A 229 18.87 3.04 17.38
CA ALA A 229 17.96 1.98 17.76
C ALA A 229 18.01 1.71 19.27
N LYS A 230 16.83 1.54 19.88
CA LYS A 230 16.63 0.96 21.20
C LYS A 230 16.43 -0.56 21.08
N SER A 231 15.77 -0.98 20.01
CA SER A 231 15.48 -2.37 19.68
C SER A 231 15.42 -2.51 18.15
N CYS A 232 15.76 -3.70 17.67
CA CYS A 232 15.87 -4.01 16.26
C CYS A 232 14.95 -5.16 15.88
N PHE A 233 14.34 -5.13 14.71
CA PHE A 233 13.42 -6.18 14.24
C PHE A 233 13.76 -6.66 12.84
N ALA A 234 13.50 -7.94 12.57
CA ALA A 234 13.65 -8.55 11.24
C ALA A 234 12.73 -7.91 10.19
N SER A 235 11.58 -7.37 10.60
CA SER A 235 10.60 -6.76 9.69
C SER A 235 9.75 -5.69 10.37
N ALA A 236 9.14 -4.83 9.55
CA ALA A 236 8.22 -3.80 10.03
C ALA A 236 6.99 -4.43 10.70
N ALA A 237 6.52 -5.55 10.16
CA ALA A 237 5.42 -6.34 10.72
C ALA A 237 5.77 -6.88 12.12
N ALA A 238 7.00 -7.33 12.34
CA ALA A 238 7.45 -7.74 13.67
C ALA A 238 7.48 -6.57 14.66
N ALA A 239 7.94 -5.38 14.23
CA ALA A 239 7.89 -4.18 15.04
C ALA A 239 6.45 -3.72 15.35
N GLN A 240 5.54 -3.80 14.37
CA GLN A 240 4.11 -3.49 14.55
C GLN A 240 3.41 -4.47 15.50
N THR A 241 3.70 -5.77 15.36
CA THR A 241 3.18 -6.82 16.24
C THR A 241 3.68 -6.61 17.68
N ALA A 242 4.90 -6.10 17.84
CA ALA A 242 5.46 -5.67 19.11
C ALA A 242 4.90 -4.31 19.62
N GLY A 243 3.93 -3.72 18.93
CA GLY A 243 3.23 -2.50 19.36
C GLY A 243 3.88 -1.19 18.95
N TYR A 244 4.91 -1.20 18.09
CA TYR A 244 5.55 0.01 17.60
C TYR A 244 4.85 0.55 16.36
N ARG A 245 4.79 1.89 16.24
CA ARG A 245 4.17 2.56 15.11
C ARG A 245 5.21 3.03 14.09
N GLY A 246 4.86 3.10 12.82
CA GLY A 246 5.74 3.66 11.79
C GLY A 246 5.83 5.18 11.87
N ILE A 247 6.80 5.76 11.17
CA ILE A 247 6.78 7.19 10.84
C ILE A 247 5.51 7.54 10.05
N LYS A 248 4.92 8.71 10.33
CA LYS A 248 3.78 9.26 9.61
C LYS A 248 4.23 9.97 8.35
#